data_AF-E4TWC7-F1
#
_entry.id   AF-E4TWC7-F1
#
_cell.length_a   1.000
_cell.length_b   1.000
_cell.length_c   1.000
_cell.angle_alpha   90.00
_cell.angle_beta   90.00
_cell.angle_gamma   90.00
#
_symmetry.space_group_name_H-M   'P 1'
#
loop_
_entity.id
_entity.type
_entity.pdbx_description
1 polymer ?
#
loop_
_entity_poly.entity_id
_entity_poly.type
_entity_poly.pdbx_seq_one_letter_code
_entity_poly.pdbx_strand_id
1 'polypeptide(L)'
;MSRDNKHHQQSFARKAPPKKENIETTQKNEIKAMFMNWFKSSRSVAGDIMTKQDVISAILKKLDSKQDRPFQIAMDELKNDGLIELKEDGVTVVLTQKGAEKL
;
A
#
# COMPACT_ATOMS: atom_id res chain seq x y z
N MET A 1 -56.85 -33.64 6.29
CA MET A 1 -56.18 -33.37 5.00
C MET A 1 -55.23 -32.19 5.19
N SER A 2 -54.06 -32.29 4.55
CA SER A 2 -52.75 -31.86 5.04
C SER A 2 -52.49 -30.35 5.12
N ARG A 3 -51.65 -29.98 6.09
CA ARG A 3 -50.94 -28.70 6.20
C ARG A 3 -49.67 -28.79 5.35
N ASP A 4 -49.39 -27.78 4.52
CA ASP A 4 -48.06 -27.59 3.94
C ASP A 4 -47.66 -26.12 4.03
N ASN A 5 -46.90 -25.82 5.08
CA ASN A 5 -46.25 -24.53 5.31
C ASN A 5 -44.84 -24.61 4.69
N LYS A 6 -44.66 -24.02 3.50
CA LYS A 6 -43.36 -23.99 2.80
C LYS A 6 -42.42 -23.00 3.50
N HIS A 7 -41.62 -23.50 4.44
CA HIS A 7 -40.41 -22.83 4.89
C HIS A 7 -39.44 -22.67 3.71
N HIS A 8 -39.26 -21.43 3.25
CA HIS A 8 -38.11 -21.05 2.44
C HIS A 8 -36.86 -21.17 3.31
N GLN A 9 -36.12 -22.27 3.16
CA GLN A 9 -34.76 -22.35 3.68
C GLN A 9 -33.89 -21.39 2.87
N GLN A 10 -33.69 -20.19 3.40
CA GLN A 10 -32.64 -19.29 2.92
C GLN A 10 -31.30 -19.98 3.17
N SER A 11 -30.74 -20.53 2.09
CA SER A 11 -29.36 -20.98 2.05
C SER A 11 -28.47 -19.79 2.37
N PHE A 12 -27.99 -19.70 3.61
CA PHE A 12 -26.86 -18.85 3.95
C PHE A 12 -25.64 -19.41 3.21
N ALA A 13 -25.44 -18.94 1.98
CA ALA A 13 -24.20 -19.11 1.26
C ALA A 13 -23.10 -18.56 2.17
N ARG A 14 -22.35 -19.46 2.81
CA ARG A 14 -21.15 -19.11 3.56
C ARG A 14 -20.25 -18.41 2.56
N LYS A 15 -20.12 -17.08 2.69
CA LYS A 15 -19.13 -16.31 1.94
C LYS A 15 -17.81 -17.04 2.18
N ALA A 16 -17.20 -17.54 1.10
CA ALA A 16 -15.89 -18.14 1.18
C ALA A 16 -14.97 -17.19 1.96
N PRO A 17 -14.07 -17.69 2.82
CA PRO A 17 -13.03 -16.84 3.41
C PRO A 17 -12.39 -16.06 2.26
N PRO A 18 -12.13 -14.75 2.42
CA PRO A 18 -11.42 -14.00 1.39
C PRO A 18 -10.21 -14.85 1.01
N LYS A 19 -10.08 -15.17 -0.30
CA LYS A 19 -8.89 -15.82 -0.84
C LYS A 19 -7.73 -15.13 -0.16
N LYS A 20 -6.81 -15.87 0.45
CA LYS A 20 -5.59 -15.35 1.09
C LYS A 20 -4.95 -14.37 0.11
N GLU A 21 -5.35 -13.11 0.18
CA GLU A 21 -4.67 -12.04 -0.51
C GLU A 21 -3.27 -12.15 0.06
N ASN A 22 -2.30 -12.39 -0.82
CA ASN A 22 -0.97 -12.74 -0.39
C ASN A 22 -0.53 -11.64 0.59
N ILE A 23 -0.29 -11.99 1.85
CA ILE A 23 -0.06 -11.04 2.94
C ILE A 23 1.05 -10.04 2.54
N GLU A 24 2.02 -10.52 1.76
CA GLU A 24 3.08 -9.72 1.14
C GLU A 24 2.53 -8.63 0.20
N THR A 25 1.52 -8.95 -0.62
CA THR A 25 0.84 -7.99 -1.51
C THR A 25 0.12 -6.92 -0.72
N THR A 26 -0.60 -7.29 0.34
CA THR A 26 -1.28 -6.33 1.22
C THR A 26 -0.26 -5.39 1.89
N GLN A 27 0.79 -5.95 2.50
CA GLN A 27 1.83 -5.17 3.17
C GLN A 27 2.57 -4.22 2.22
N LYS A 28 2.93 -4.70 1.03
CA LYS A 28 3.57 -3.87 0.00
C LYS A 28 2.65 -2.71 -0.40
N ASN A 29 1.38 -2.98 -0.66
CA ASN A 29 0.42 -1.94 -1.07
C ASN A 29 0.21 -0.89 0.03
N GLU A 30 0.18 -1.31 1.30
CA GLU A 30 0.15 -0.41 2.45
C GLU A 30 1.39 0.49 2.48
N ILE A 31 2.59 -0.07 2.29
CA ILE A 31 3.84 0.71 2.24
C ILE A 31 3.81 1.71 1.09
N LYS A 32 3.38 1.30 -0.12
CA LYS A 32 3.21 2.22 -1.26
C LYS A 32 2.28 3.39 -0.89
N ALA A 33 1.16 3.08 -0.24
CA ALA A 33 0.22 4.10 0.21
C ALA A 33 0.84 5.03 1.26
N MET A 34 1.67 4.53 2.18
CA MET A 34 2.34 5.39 3.17
C MET A 34 3.26 6.44 2.51
N PHE A 35 4.02 6.06 1.48
CA PHE A 35 4.86 7.01 0.73
C PHE A 35 4.02 8.09 0.05
N MET A 36 3.01 7.68 -0.73
CA MET A 36 2.16 8.64 -1.45
C MET A 36 1.36 9.53 -0.49
N ASN A 37 0.86 8.97 0.62
CA ASN A 37 0.14 9.73 1.64
C ASN A 37 1.04 10.74 2.36
N TRP A 38 2.33 10.44 2.55
CA TRP A 38 3.26 11.40 3.12
C TRP A 38 3.41 12.62 2.19
N PHE A 39 3.69 12.40 0.90
CA PHE A 39 3.78 13.49 -0.08
C PHE A 39 2.46 14.28 -0.18
N LYS A 40 1.31 13.59 -0.20
CA LYS A 40 -0.01 14.23 -0.20
C LYS A 40 -0.22 15.11 1.04
N SER A 41 0.13 14.61 2.22
CA SER A 41 -0.02 15.33 3.49
C SER A 41 0.93 16.52 3.59
N SER A 42 2.12 16.40 3.02
CA SER A 42 3.10 17.48 2.91
C SER A 42 2.76 18.52 1.83
N ARG A 43 1.66 18.32 1.07
CA ARG A 43 1.28 19.12 -0.11
C ARG A 43 2.42 19.23 -1.13
N SER A 44 3.11 18.12 -1.32
CA SER A 44 4.32 18.08 -2.12
C SER A 44 4.04 18.25 -3.62
N VAL A 45 5.03 18.80 -4.31
CA VAL A 45 5.05 18.97 -5.76
C VAL A 45 6.19 18.16 -6.38
N ALA A 46 6.21 18.06 -7.70
CA ALA A 46 7.27 17.38 -8.43
C ALA A 46 8.66 17.94 -8.05
N GLY A 47 9.61 17.06 -7.76
CA GLY A 47 10.95 17.40 -7.30
C GLY A 47 11.10 17.43 -5.78
N ASP A 48 10.01 17.39 -5.01
CA ASP A 48 10.09 17.35 -3.55
C ASP A 48 10.72 16.04 -3.05
N ILE A 49 11.46 16.18 -1.95
CA ILE A 49 12.30 15.11 -1.41
C ILE A 49 11.75 14.66 -0.06
N MET A 50 11.54 13.35 0.06
CA MET A 50 11.40 12.68 1.33
C MET A 50 12.78 12.17 1.75
N THR A 51 13.40 12.83 2.72
CA THR A 51 14.77 12.51 3.13
C THR A 51 14.82 11.15 3.81
N LYS A 52 16.01 10.54 3.92
CA LYS A 52 16.22 9.33 4.71
C LYS A 52 15.63 9.44 6.14
N GLN A 53 15.74 10.61 6.78
CA GLN A 53 15.16 10.81 8.13
C GLN A 53 13.63 10.81 8.11
N ASP A 54 13.02 11.39 7.07
CA ASP A 54 11.57 11.35 6.87
C ASP A 54 11.08 9.93 6.60
N VAL A 55 11.78 9.17 5.74
CA VAL A 55 11.48 7.75 5.47
C VAL A 55 11.57 6.93 6.75
N ILE A 56 12.63 7.11 7.54
CA ILE A 56 12.77 6.44 8.84
C ILE A 56 11.59 6.79 9.75
N SER A 57 11.30 8.09 9.91
CA SER A 57 10.32 8.56 10.90
C SER A 57 8.86 8.31 10.51
N ALA A 58 8.52 8.44 9.22
CA ALA A 58 7.16 8.35 8.73
C ALA A 58 6.76 6.96 8.25
N ILE A 59 7.75 6.17 7.76
CA ILE A 59 7.53 4.85 7.16
C ILE A 59 8.15 3.76 8.05
N LEU A 60 9.49 3.68 8.13
CA LEU A 60 10.17 2.54 8.75
C LEU A 60 9.84 2.37 10.24
N LYS A 61 9.64 3.45 11.00
CA LYS A 61 9.17 3.38 12.39
C LYS A 61 7.80 2.73 12.57
N LYS A 62 6.99 2.68 11.51
CA LYS A 62 5.65 2.07 11.51
C LYS A 62 5.65 0.65 10.94
N LEU A 63 6.78 0.19 10.41
CA LEU A 63 6.92 -1.17 9.87
C LEU A 63 7.46 -2.12 10.92
N ASP A 64 6.95 -3.36 10.88
CA ASP A 64 7.57 -4.48 11.61
C ASP A 64 8.83 -4.93 10.85
N SER A 65 9.84 -5.39 11.60
CA SER A 65 11.06 -6.06 11.12
C SER A 65 10.82 -7.16 10.05
N LYS A 66 9.61 -7.72 9.97
CA LYS A 66 9.22 -8.73 8.97
C LYS A 66 8.88 -8.13 7.61
N GLN A 67 8.82 -6.81 7.49
CA GLN A 67 8.34 -6.11 6.29
C GLN A 67 9.46 -5.57 5.39
N ASP A 68 10.73 -5.92 5.65
CA ASP A 68 11.87 -5.48 4.83
C ASP A 68 11.71 -5.85 3.35
N ARG A 69 11.27 -7.08 3.06
CA ARG A 69 11.04 -7.53 1.68
C ARG A 69 9.86 -6.79 1.02
N PRO A 70 8.65 -6.75 1.62
CA PRO A 70 7.55 -5.91 1.13
C PRO A 70 7.94 -4.44 0.92
N PHE A 71 8.79 -3.88 1.78
CA PHE A 71 9.29 -2.51 1.65
C PHE A 71 10.11 -2.32 0.39
N GLN A 72 11.10 -3.19 0.15
CA GLN A 72 11.92 -3.10 -1.06
C GLN A 72 11.09 -3.26 -2.33
N ILE A 73 10.16 -4.21 -2.35
CA ILE A 73 9.27 -4.40 -3.51
C ILE A 73 8.39 -3.16 -3.72
N ALA A 74 7.88 -2.53 -2.66
CA ALA A 74 7.07 -1.32 -2.76
C ALA A 74 7.88 -0.17 -3.38
N MET A 75 9.13 0.01 -2.94
CA MET A 75 10.05 1.02 -3.47
C MET A 75 10.37 0.79 -4.94
N ASP A 76 10.72 -0.44 -5.30
CA ASP A 76 11.01 -0.83 -6.68
C ASP A 76 9.80 -0.62 -7.58
N GLU A 77 8.58 -0.98 -7.11
CA GLU A 77 7.38 -0.75 -7.89
C GLU A 77 7.07 0.74 -8.08
N LEU A 78 7.15 1.56 -7.03
CA LEU A 78 6.92 3.00 -7.17
C LEU A 78 7.94 3.64 -8.13
N LYS A 79 9.18 3.17 -8.11
CA LYS A 79 10.25 3.59 -9.03
C LYS A 79 9.97 3.11 -10.46
N ASN A 80 9.62 1.84 -10.65
CA ASN A 80 9.32 1.25 -11.96
C ASN A 80 8.05 1.87 -12.58
N ASP A 81 7.06 2.20 -11.75
CA ASP A 81 5.87 2.94 -12.15
C ASP A 81 6.20 4.41 -12.51
N GLY A 82 7.42 4.86 -12.23
CA GLY A 82 7.91 6.21 -12.47
C GLY A 82 7.21 7.25 -11.59
N LEU A 83 6.73 6.86 -10.40
CA LEU A 83 6.08 7.77 -9.45
C LEU A 83 7.11 8.44 -8.56
N ILE A 84 8.19 7.72 -8.24
CA ILE A 84 9.30 8.23 -7.45
C ILE A 84 10.64 7.94 -8.12
N GLU A 85 11.66 8.68 -7.72
CA GLU A 85 13.06 8.38 -7.95
C GLU A 85 13.77 8.08 -6.63
N LEU A 86 14.74 7.18 -6.67
CA LEU A 86 15.60 6.84 -5.55
C LEU A 86 16.97 7.49 -5.75
N LYS A 87 17.48 8.17 -4.71
CA LYS A 87 18.86 8.66 -4.70
C LYS A 87 19.86 7.52 -4.47
N GLU A 88 21.14 7.81 -4.67
CA GLU A 88 22.25 6.85 -4.54
C GLU A 88 22.36 6.19 -3.16
N ASP A 89 21.80 6.83 -2.13
CA ASP A 89 21.75 6.27 -0.77
C ASP A 89 20.73 5.13 -0.60
N GLY A 90 19.91 4.86 -1.62
CA GLY A 90 18.92 3.79 -1.66
C GLY A 90 17.71 3.99 -0.75
N VAL A 91 17.59 5.14 -0.08
CA VAL A 91 16.49 5.39 0.89
C VAL A 91 15.83 6.75 0.66
N THR A 92 16.57 7.77 0.24
CA THR A 92 16.00 9.07 -0.05
C THR A 92 15.16 9.00 -1.33
N VAL A 93 13.93 9.49 -1.22
CA VAL A 93 12.91 9.41 -2.27
C VAL A 93 12.62 10.80 -2.82
N VAL A 94 12.59 10.94 -4.14
CA VAL A 94 12.15 12.16 -4.83
C VAL A 94 10.83 11.89 -5.53
N LEU A 95 9.86 12.77 -5.35
CA LEU A 95 8.59 12.71 -6.07
C LEU A 95 8.78 13.16 -7.52
N THR A 96 8.41 12.33 -8.48
CA THR A 96 8.46 12.69 -9.90
C THR A 96 7.27 13.56 -10.31
N GLN A 97 7.32 14.13 -11.51
CA GLN A 97 6.18 14.79 -12.14
C GLN A 97 4.94 13.88 -12.19
N LYS A 98 5.12 12.64 -12.68
CA LYS A 98 4.04 11.63 -12.76
C LYS A 98 3.52 11.24 -11.39
N GLY A 99 4.38 11.19 -10.38
CA GLY A 99 3.99 10.93 -8.98
C GLY A 99 3.11 12.05 -8.43
N ALA A 100 3.52 13.31 -8.64
CA ALA A 100 2.78 14.49 -8.19
C ALA A 100 1.37 14.58 -8.82
N GLU A 101 1.24 14.22 -10.10
CA GLU A 101 -0.05 14.16 -10.80
C GLU A 101 -1.02 13.10 -10.24
N LYS A 102 -0.51 12.14 -9.46
CA LYS A 102 -1.30 11.06 -8.85
C LYS A 102 -1.58 11.23 -7.35
N LEU A 103 -1.14 12.34 -6.74
CA LEU A 103 -1.37 12.62 -5.31
C LEU A 103 -2.84 12.94 -4.98
#